data_AF-A0A972NE85-F1
#
_entry.id   AF-A0A972NE85-F1
#
_cell.length_a   1.000
_cell.length_b   1.000
_cell.length_c   1.000
_cell.angle_alpha   90.00
_cell.angle_beta   90.00
_cell.angle_gamma   90.00
#
_symmetry.space_group_name_H-M   'P 1'
#
loop_
_entity.id
_entity.type
_entity.pdbx_description
1 polymer ?
#
loop_
_entity_poly.entity_id
_entity_poly.type
_entity_poly.pdbx_seq_one_letter_code
_entity_poly.pdbx_strand_id
1 'polypeptide(L)'
;MTDEKQEFSVVPFALVGFFATDEKDVAEALRTEITPEELEELQRLLAKYLFKEGVRVAVYPAVVPPEHAKEALKELERMIFGEEEGRD
;
A
#
# COMPACT_ATOMS: atom_id res chain seq x y z
N MET A 1 24.00 -6.20 25.81
CA MET A 1 23.46 -6.71 24.54
C MET A 1 22.92 -5.49 23.82
N THR A 2 23.67 -4.98 22.85
CA THR A 2 23.30 -3.82 22.07
C THR A 2 22.22 -4.28 21.09
N ASP A 3 21.04 -3.68 21.17
CA ASP A 3 19.99 -3.78 20.17
C ASP A 3 20.59 -3.30 18.83
N GLU A 4 21.00 -4.23 17.97
CA GLU A 4 21.26 -3.92 16.57
C GLU A 4 19.92 -3.52 15.96
N LYS A 5 19.68 -2.21 15.85
CA LYS A 5 18.56 -1.68 15.06
C LYS A 5 18.68 -2.27 13.66
N GLN A 6 17.83 -3.24 13.32
CA GLN A 6 17.67 -3.67 11.94
C GLN A 6 17.15 -2.46 11.16
N GLU A 7 18.01 -1.84 10.37
CA GLU A 7 17.63 -0.80 9.43
C GLU A 7 16.83 -1.46 8.30
N PHE A 8 15.51 -1.31 8.33
CA PHE A 8 14.64 -1.72 7.24
C PHE A 8 14.63 -0.64 6.16
N SER A 9 15.04 -0.99 4.94
CA SER A 9 14.81 -0.13 3.77
C SER A 9 13.36 -0.26 3.33
N VAL A 10 12.61 0.84 3.37
CA VAL A 10 11.22 0.88 2.90
C VAL A 10 11.17 1.51 1.52
N VAL A 11 10.61 0.78 0.55
CA VAL A 11 10.51 1.22 -0.84
C VAL A 11 9.03 1.19 -1.25
N PRO A 12 8.44 2.31 -1.71
CA PRO A 12 7.09 2.29 -2.24
C PRO A 12 7.04 1.48 -3.53
N PHE A 13 5.99 0.68 -3.70
CA PHE A 13 5.75 -0.07 -4.93
C PHE A 13 4.29 0.12 -5.37
N ALA A 14 4.04 -0.02 -6.68
CA ALA A 14 2.72 0.10 -7.27
C ALA A 14 2.36 -1.18 -8.05
N LEU A 15 1.10 -1.58 -7.97
CA LEU A 15 0.53 -2.63 -8.82
C LEU A 15 -0.40 -1.96 -9.83
N VAL A 16 -0.14 -2.19 -11.11
CA VAL A 16 -0.97 -1.67 -12.20
C VAL A 16 -1.82 -2.80 -12.73
N GLY A 17 -3.14 -2.62 -12.69
CA GLY A 17 -4.11 -3.60 -13.17
C GLY A 17 -5.21 -2.92 -13.98
N PHE A 18 -5.88 -3.71 -14.81
CA PHE A 18 -7.10 -3.31 -15.49
C PHE A 18 -8.24 -4.17 -14.96
N PHE A 19 -9.38 -3.54 -14.69
CA PHE A 19 -10.63 -4.25 -14.50
C PHE A 19 -11.62 -3.77 -15.55
N ALA A 20 -12.52 -4.66 -15.95
CA ALA A 20 -13.64 -4.35 -16.80
C ALA A 20 -14.91 -4.57 -15.99
N THR A 21 -15.89 -3.70 -16.19
CA THR A 21 -17.20 -3.79 -15.53
C THR A 21 -18.28 -3.44 -16.54
N ASP A 22 -19.45 -4.05 -16.37
CA ASP A 22 -20.66 -3.72 -17.11
C ASP A 22 -21.39 -2.52 -16.47
N GLU A 23 -20.96 -2.12 -15.27
CA GLU A 23 -21.50 -0.97 -14.54
C GLU A 23 -21.15 0.34 -15.24
N LYS A 24 -22.14 1.22 -15.33
CA LYS A 24 -21.96 2.55 -15.95
C LYS A 24 -21.24 3.52 -15.01
N ASP A 25 -21.44 3.37 -13.70
CA ASP A 25 -20.68 4.10 -12.70
C ASP A 25 -19.56 3.22 -12.17
N VAL A 26 -18.33 3.65 -12.42
CA VAL A 26 -17.13 2.95 -11.98
C VAL A 26 -17.09 2.85 -10.45
N ALA A 27 -17.61 3.83 -9.72
CA ALA A 27 -17.63 3.82 -8.26
C ALA A 27 -18.46 2.65 -7.70
N GLU A 28 -19.52 2.24 -8.41
CA GLU A 28 -20.37 1.10 -8.01
C GLU A 28 -19.67 -0.25 -8.23
N ALA A 29 -18.73 -0.32 -9.19
CA ALA A 29 -17.92 -1.52 -9.42
C ALA A 29 -16.79 -1.69 -8.39
N LEU A 30 -16.51 -0.66 -7.60
CA LEU A 30 -15.43 -0.66 -6.63
C LEU A 30 -15.94 -1.01 -5.25
N ARG A 31 -15.33 -2.03 -4.64
CA ARG A 31 -15.55 -2.34 -3.24
C ARG A 31 -14.92 -1.25 -2.38
N THR A 32 -15.74 -0.53 -1.62
CA THR A 32 -15.32 0.59 -0.76
C THR A 32 -14.83 0.16 0.62
N GLU A 33 -15.16 -1.07 1.04
CA GLU A 33 -14.85 -1.57 2.38
C GLU A 33 -14.12 -2.91 2.30
N ILE A 34 -12.90 -2.98 2.83
CA ILE A 34 -12.13 -4.22 3.03
C ILE A 34 -11.87 -4.38 4.54
N THR A 35 -12.09 -5.58 5.07
CA THR A 35 -11.85 -5.83 6.50
C THR A 35 -10.35 -5.95 6.79
N PRO A 36 -9.91 -5.78 8.06
CA PRO A 36 -8.51 -6.00 8.44
C PRO A 36 -7.99 -7.39 8.04
N GLU A 37 -8.80 -8.44 8.21
CA GLU A 37 -8.42 -9.82 7.89
C GLU A 37 -8.24 -10.03 6.37
N GLU A 38 -9.12 -9.44 5.57
CA GLU A 38 -9.00 -9.48 4.10
C GLU A 38 -7.77 -8.70 3.62
N LEU A 39 -7.46 -7.58 4.26
CA LEU A 39 -6.28 -6.79 3.97
C LEU A 39 -4.99 -7.53 4.34
N GLU A 40 -4.95 -8.18 5.51
CA GLU A 40 -3.83 -9.04 5.92
C GLU A 40 -3.61 -10.19 4.94
N GLU A 41 -4.69 -10.84 4.50
CA GLU A 41 -4.60 -11.91 3.50
C GLU A 41 -4.05 -11.39 2.16
N LEU A 42 -4.52 -10.23 1.69
CA LEU A 42 -4.02 -9.61 0.47
C LEU A 42 -2.52 -9.31 0.58
N GLN A 43 -2.08 -8.67 1.66
CA GLN A 43 -0.66 -8.37 1.90
C GLN A 43 0.19 -9.63 1.93
N ARG A 44 -0.30 -10.70 2.57
CA ARG A 44 0.37 -12.01 2.59
C ARG A 44 0.52 -12.60 1.20
N LEU A 45 -0.53 -12.53 0.37
CA LEU A 45 -0.50 -13.00 -1.01
C LEU A 45 0.51 -12.19 -1.84
N LEU A 46 0.49 -10.86 -1.73
CA LEU A 46 1.45 -9.99 -2.42
C LEU A 46 2.90 -10.30 -2.03
N ALA A 47 3.18 -10.42 -0.72
CA ALA A 47 4.50 -10.78 -0.21
C ALA A 47 4.97 -12.13 -0.76
N LYS A 48 4.08 -13.14 -0.77
CA LYS A 48 4.39 -14.49 -1.24
C LYS A 48 4.66 -14.57 -2.75
N TYR A 49 3.91 -13.85 -3.57
CA TYR A 49 3.94 -14.01 -5.03
C TYR A 49 4.84 -13.02 -5.75
N LEU A 50 5.03 -11.83 -5.20
CA LEU A 50 5.77 -10.75 -5.88
C LEU A 50 7.17 -10.52 -5.34
N PHE A 51 7.46 -11.00 -4.13
CA PHE A 51 8.70 -10.71 -3.43
C PHE A 51 9.42 -11.97 -2.95
N LYS A 52 10.71 -11.83 -2.62
CA LYS A 52 11.51 -12.89 -2.00
C LYS A 52 11.11 -13.09 -0.53
N GLU A 53 11.49 -14.24 0.02
CA GLU A 53 11.29 -14.53 1.44
C GLU A 53 11.85 -13.42 2.34
N GLY A 54 11.12 -13.11 3.41
CA GLY A 54 11.50 -12.08 4.39
C GLY A 54 11.02 -10.66 4.06
N VAL A 55 10.48 -10.39 2.86
CA VAL A 55 9.88 -9.09 2.53
C VAL A 55 8.52 -8.93 3.22
N ARG A 56 8.36 -7.85 3.96
CA ARG A 56 7.08 -7.44 4.55
C ARG A 56 6.38 -6.47 3.62
N VAL A 57 5.11 -6.72 3.35
CA VAL A 57 4.28 -5.86 2.49
C VAL A 57 3.20 -5.23 3.34
N ALA A 58 3.05 -3.91 3.20
CA ALA A 58 1.91 -3.17 3.71
C ALA A 58 1.23 -2.47 2.53
N VAL A 59 -0.10 -2.52 2.46
CA VAL A 59 -0.88 -1.82 1.44
C VAL A 59 -2.04 -1.07 2.07
N TYR A 60 -2.32 0.12 1.54
CA TYR A 60 -3.54 0.85 1.84
C TYR A 60 -4.51 0.70 0.67
N PRO A 61 -5.73 0.19 0.90
CA PRO A 61 -6.71 -0.03 -0.15
C PRO A 61 -7.30 1.30 -0.61
N ALA A 62 -6.79 1.83 -1.73
CA ALA A 62 -7.38 2.98 -2.40
C ALA A 62 -7.27 2.79 -3.92
N VAL A 63 -8.38 2.99 -4.64
CA VAL A 63 -8.32 3.19 -6.08
C VAL A 63 -7.96 4.64 -6.31
N VAL A 64 -6.76 4.86 -6.83
CA VAL A 64 -6.26 6.20 -7.09
C VAL A 64 -6.46 6.52 -8.57
N PRO A 65 -7.26 7.54 -8.92
CA PRO A 65 -7.34 8.03 -10.28
C PRO A 65 -5.94 8.34 -10.83
N PRO A 66 -5.66 8.13 -12.13
CA PRO A 66 -4.34 8.37 -12.72
C PRO A 66 -3.76 9.75 -12.40
N GLU A 67 -4.61 10.77 -12.40
CA GLU A 67 -4.28 12.16 -12.05
C GLU A 67 -3.84 12.34 -10.58
N HIS A 68 -4.30 11.48 -9.67
CA HIS A 68 -4.04 11.54 -8.23
C HIS A 68 -2.95 10.56 -7.78
N ALA A 69 -2.45 9.68 -8.66
CA ALA A 69 -1.44 8.67 -8.34
C ALA A 69 -0.18 9.27 -7.71
N LYS A 70 0.23 10.46 -8.18
CA LYS A 70 1.40 11.18 -7.66
C LYS A 70 1.18 11.73 -6.25
N GLU A 71 -0.04 12.13 -5.90
CA GLU A 71 -0.37 12.63 -4.57
C GLU A 71 -0.52 11.50 -3.57
N ALA A 72 -1.19 10.41 -3.95
CA ALA A 72 -1.31 9.22 -3.11
C ALA A 72 0.06 8.62 -2.73
N LEU A 73 1.05 8.66 -3.64
CA LEU A 73 2.42 8.26 -3.32
C LEU A 73 3.07 9.13 -2.24
N LYS A 74 2.85 10.45 -2.26
CA LYS A 74 3.38 11.38 -1.25
C LYS A 74 2.68 11.21 0.10
N GLU A 75 1.38 10.91 0.10
CA GLU A 75 0.65 10.61 1.33
C GLU A 75 1.13 9.30 1.95
N LEU A 76 1.33 8.26 1.14
CA LEU A 76 1.91 6.99 1.60
C LEU A 76 3.31 7.19 2.19
N GLU A 77 4.16 8.00 1.53
CA GLU A 77 5.49 8.38 2.04
C GLU A 77 5.38 9.08 3.40
N ARG A 78 4.49 10.06 3.55
CA ARG A 78 4.25 10.72 4.85
C ARG A 78 3.70 9.77 5.91
N MET A 79 2.84 8.82 5.55
CA MET A 79 2.33 7.84 6.52
C MET A 79 3.42 6.89 7.03
N ILE A 80 4.41 6.59 6.19
CA ILE A 80 5.52 5.70 6.52
C ILE A 80 6.66 6.44 7.24
N PHE A 81 6.93 7.71 6.89
CA PHE A 81 8.10 8.46 7.35
C PHE A 81 7.79 9.72 8.18
N GLY A 82 6.52 10.13 8.30
CA GLY A 82 6.10 11.45 8.77
C GLY A 82 5.89 11.62 10.28
N GLU A 83 6.68 10.95 11.12
CA GLU A 83 6.83 11.32 12.55
C GLU A 83 8.22 11.91 12.89
N GLU A 84 9.07 12.25 11.91
CA GLU A 84 10.42 12.80 12.20
C GLU A 84 10.64 14.30 11.92
N GLU A 85 9.64 15.07 11.44
CA GLU A 85 9.84 16.52 11.20
C GLU A 85 9.08 17.41 12.20
N GLY A 86 9.44 17.28 13.49
CA GLY A 86 8.83 18.06 14.57
C GLY A 86 9.73 18.35 15.77
N ARG A 87 11.05 18.43 15.60
CA ARG A 87 11.98 18.98 16.61
C ARG A 87 13.01 19.90 15.96
N ASP A 88 12.62 21.16 15.83
CA ASP A 88 13.53 22.30 16.00
C ASP A 88 13.28 22.90 17.39
#